data_AF-A0A4Y2SMA2-F1
#
_entry.id   AF-A0A4Y2SMA2-F1
#
_cell.length_a   1.000
_cell.length_b   1.000
_cell.length_c   1.000
_cell.angle_alpha   90.00
_cell.angle_beta   90.00
_cell.angle_gamma   90.00
#
_symmetry.space_group_name_H-M   'P 1'
#
loop_
_entity.id
_entity.type
_entity.pdbx_description
1 polymer ?
#
loop_
_entity_poly.entity_id
_entity_poly.type
_entity_poly.pdbx_seq_one_letter_code
_entity_poly.pdbx_strand_id
1 'polypeptide(L)'
;VLRYHRGETPLWVSAEHAPSPKDIPDCVCGAKRVFEFQVMPQLLNYLSLDSVQDSIDWGTLAVYTCSKSCEKGVEAYVKEFVWKQDFSDDHRQ
;
A
#
# COMPACT_ATOMS: atom_id res chain seq x y z
N VAL A 1 11.23 -2.18 7.70
CA VAL A 1 11.18 -0.71 7.94
C VAL A 1 9.80 -0.18 7.60
N LEU A 2 9.22 0.67 8.44
CA LEU A 2 7.97 1.41 8.17
C LEU A 2 8.33 2.87 7.93
N ARG A 3 7.81 3.47 6.85
CA ARG A 3 7.96 4.91 6.56
C ARG A 3 6.58 5.56 6.61
N TYR A 4 6.38 6.44 7.57
CA TYR A 4 5.16 7.22 7.72
C TYR A 4 5.37 8.61 7.13
N HIS A 5 4.50 9.00 6.19
CA HIS A 5 4.43 10.39 5.73
C HIS A 5 3.11 10.66 5.02
N ARG A 6 2.13 11.19 5.74
CA ARG A 6 0.80 11.45 5.17
C ARG A 6 0.83 12.51 4.06
N GLY A 7 0.14 12.26 2.96
CA GLY A 7 -0.05 13.19 1.84
C GLY A 7 1.11 13.28 0.84
N GLU A 8 2.22 12.59 1.10
CA GLU A 8 3.37 12.54 0.17
C GLU A 8 3.24 11.41 -0.86
N THR A 9 4.22 11.31 -1.75
CA THR A 9 4.35 10.16 -2.63
C THR A 9 5.07 9.00 -1.93
N PRO A 10 4.60 7.75 -2.09
CA PRO A 10 5.36 6.59 -1.66
C PRO A 10 6.70 6.50 -2.39
N LEU A 11 7.70 5.91 -1.72
CA LEU A 11 8.94 5.50 -2.37
C LEU A 11 8.69 4.17 -3.05
N TRP A 12 8.70 4.19 -4.38
CA TRP A 12 8.58 3.01 -5.22
C TRP A 12 9.94 2.43 -5.54
N VAL A 13 10.01 1.10 -5.65
CA VAL A 13 11.24 0.40 -6.02
C VAL A 13 11.53 0.53 -7.51
N SER A 14 10.47 0.60 -8.33
CA SER A 14 10.51 0.90 -9.76
C SER A 14 9.41 1.90 -10.13
N ALA A 15 9.57 2.59 -11.26
CA ALA A 15 8.46 3.34 -11.87
C ALA A 15 7.39 2.41 -12.46
N GLU A 16 7.77 1.15 -12.74
CA GLU A 16 6.85 0.11 -13.18
C GLU A 16 6.00 -0.40 -12.02
N HIS A 17 4.76 -0.78 -12.31
CA HIS A 17 3.79 -1.30 -11.33
C HIS A 17 3.50 -0.35 -10.15
N ALA A 18 3.83 0.94 -10.29
CA ALA A 18 3.37 2.00 -9.40
C ALA A 18 1.93 2.42 -9.79
N PRO A 19 1.06 2.75 -8.82
CA PRO A 19 -0.30 3.16 -9.11
C PRO A 19 -0.34 4.55 -9.73
N SER A 20 -1.27 4.76 -10.65
CA SER A 20 -1.72 6.08 -11.04
C SER A 20 -2.81 6.57 -10.07
N PRO A 21 -3.09 7.89 -10.01
CA PRO A 21 -4.17 8.43 -9.18
C PRO A 21 -5.56 7.84 -9.50
N LYS A 22 -5.76 7.22 -10.66
CA LYS A 22 -7.02 6.58 -11.05
C LYS A 22 -7.18 5.17 -10.47
N ASP A 23 -6.07 4.53 -10.12
CA ASP A 23 -6.05 3.17 -9.55
C ASP A 23 -6.36 3.18 -8.05
N ILE A 24 -6.30 4.37 -7.43
CA ILE A 24 -6.65 4.57 -6.02
C ILE A 24 -8.14 4.92 -5.93
N PRO A 25 -9.00 4.03 -5.41
CA PRO A 25 -10.42 4.30 -5.31
C PRO A 25 -10.69 5.41 -4.28
N ASP A 26 -11.79 6.12 -4.52
CA ASP A 26 -12.28 7.15 -3.59
C ASP A 26 -12.78 6.51 -2.29
N CYS A 27 -12.66 7.25 -1.20
CA CYS A 27 -13.20 6.86 0.09
C CYS A 27 -14.73 6.77 0.01
N VAL A 28 -15.33 5.97 0.90
CA VAL A 28 -16.79 5.81 1.04
C VAL A 28 -17.54 7.11 1.40
N CYS A 29 -16.81 8.16 1.82
CA CYS A 29 -17.36 9.50 2.00
C CYS A 29 -17.35 10.37 0.73
N GLY A 30 -16.78 9.87 -0.37
CA GLY A 30 -16.59 10.59 -1.64
C GLY A 30 -15.31 11.41 -1.72
N ALA A 31 -14.50 11.46 -0.66
CA ALA A 31 -13.19 12.13 -0.70
C ALA A 31 -12.12 11.24 -1.35
N LYS A 32 -11.10 11.85 -1.95
CA LYS A 32 -9.92 11.11 -2.43
C LYS A 32 -9.19 10.45 -1.26
N ARG A 33 -8.55 9.31 -1.52
CA ARG A 33 -7.56 8.76 -0.60
C ARG A 33 -6.18 9.33 -0.90
N VAL A 34 -5.39 9.54 0.14
CA VAL A 34 -4.00 10.01 0.08
C VAL A 34 -3.10 8.99 0.73
N PHE A 35 -1.83 8.96 0.33
CA PHE A 35 -0.85 8.12 0.99
C PHE A 35 -0.77 8.45 2.49
N GLU A 36 -0.64 7.43 3.32
CA GLU A 36 -0.47 7.54 4.77
C GLU A 36 0.91 7.04 5.19
N PHE A 37 1.23 5.78 4.86
CA PHE A 37 2.50 5.15 5.16
C PHE A 37 2.79 4.00 4.22
N GLN A 38 4.06 3.60 4.17
CA GLN A 38 4.49 2.42 3.44
C GLN A 38 5.22 1.43 4.33
N VAL A 39 5.08 0.15 3.99
CA VAL A 39 5.83 -0.95 4.58
C VAL A 39 6.84 -1.43 3.55
N MET A 40 8.11 -1.32 3.92
CA MET A 40 9.22 -1.78 3.07
C MET A 40 9.49 -3.27 3.30
N PRO A 41 10.02 -3.99 2.30
CA PRO A 41 10.15 -5.46 2.30
C PRO A 41 10.90 -6.00 3.52
N GLN A 42 11.89 -5.25 4.03
CA GLN A 42 12.67 -5.71 5.17
C GLN A 42 11.82 -5.91 6.42
N LEU A 43 10.71 -5.17 6.62
CA LEU A 43 9.85 -5.41 7.78
C LEU A 43 9.17 -6.78 7.72
N LEU A 44 8.90 -7.25 6.50
CA LEU A 44 8.06 -8.41 6.26
C LEU A 44 8.84 -9.69 6.36
N ASN A 45 10.14 -9.64 6.09
CA ASN A 45 11.06 -10.71 6.44
C ASN A 45 11.08 -11.02 7.95
N TYR A 46 10.71 -10.06 8.80
CA TYR A 46 10.60 -10.26 10.26
C TYR A 46 9.18 -10.55 10.74
N LEU A 47 8.17 -10.27 9.92
CA LEU A 47 6.80 -10.71 10.15
C LEU A 47 6.71 -12.14 9.62
N SER A 48 7.12 -13.12 10.43
CA SER A 48 7.00 -14.55 10.12
C SER A 48 5.54 -14.90 9.80
N LEU A 49 5.12 -14.69 8.56
CA LEU A 49 3.85 -15.12 8.02
C LEU A 49 4.04 -16.59 7.67
N ASP A 50 3.52 -17.47 8.53
CA ASP A 50 3.64 -18.94 8.48
C ASP A 50 2.96 -19.61 7.25
N SER A 51 2.80 -18.89 6.15
CA SER A 51 2.32 -19.41 4.88
C SER A 51 3.01 -18.70 3.72
N VAL A 52 4.32 -18.88 3.63
CA VAL A 52 5.11 -18.60 2.43
C VAL A 52 4.79 -19.70 1.41
N GLN A 53 3.74 -19.53 0.63
CA GLN A 53 3.45 -20.45 -0.48
C GLN A 53 3.49 -19.80 -1.86
N ASP A 54 3.60 -18.48 -1.94
CA ASP A 54 4.05 -17.77 -3.14
C ASP A 54 5.01 -16.67 -2.66
N SER A 55 6.20 -16.61 -3.24
CA SER A 55 7.37 -15.89 -2.72
C SER A 55 7.11 -14.42 -2.36
N ILE A 56 7.75 -13.96 -1.28
CA ILE A 56 7.74 -12.56 -0.82
C ILE A 56 8.60 -11.69 -1.78
N ASP A 57 8.28 -11.69 -3.08
CA ASP A 57 8.94 -10.87 -4.11
C ASP A 57 8.14 -9.60 -4.41
N TRP A 58 7.78 -8.86 -3.36
CA TRP A 58 7.08 -7.58 -3.49
C TRP A 58 7.91 -6.42 -2.96
N GLY A 59 7.94 -5.33 -3.73
CA GLY A 59 8.81 -4.17 -3.56
C GLY A 59 8.40 -3.22 -2.45
N THR A 60 7.12 -2.90 -2.30
CA THR A 60 6.61 -2.11 -1.16
C THR A 60 5.10 -2.22 -1.07
N LEU A 61 4.54 -2.13 0.13
CA LEU A 61 3.11 -1.83 0.31
C LEU A 61 2.96 -0.34 0.60
N ALA A 62 2.06 0.32 -0.11
CA ALA A 62 1.65 1.69 0.17
C ALA A 62 0.20 1.71 0.64
N VAL A 63 -0.05 2.30 1.81
CA VAL A 63 -1.37 2.41 2.41
C VAL A 63 -1.93 3.80 2.14
N TYR A 64 -3.19 3.84 1.70
CA TYR A 64 -3.91 5.05 1.36
C TYR A 64 -5.16 5.19 2.22
N THR A 65 -5.33 6.36 2.84
CA THR A 65 -6.39 6.69 3.78
C THR A 65 -7.21 7.89 3.31
N CYS A 66 -8.37 8.10 3.89
CA CYS A 66 -9.21 9.25 3.56
C CYS A 66 -8.48 10.60 3.76
N SER A 67 -8.45 11.44 2.71
CA SER A 67 -7.87 12.79 2.79
C SER A 67 -8.55 13.68 3.83
N LYS A 68 -9.86 13.50 4.05
CA LYS A 68 -10.66 14.23 5.04
C LYS A 68 -10.69 13.56 6.42
N SER A 69 -9.98 12.44 6.61
CA SER A 69 -10.05 11.65 7.85
C SER A 69 -11.49 11.39 8.29
N CYS A 70 -12.35 10.96 7.35
CA CYS A 70 -13.78 10.94 7.57
C CYS A 70 -14.18 10.00 8.73
N GLU A 71 -15.12 10.45 9.53
CA GLU A 71 -15.64 9.71 10.68
C GLU A 71 -16.67 8.63 10.31
N LYS A 72 -16.88 8.35 9.01
CA LYS A 72 -17.68 7.17 8.61
C LYS A 72 -17.11 5.85 9.14
N GLY A 73 -15.86 5.85 9.63
CA GLY A 73 -15.23 4.77 10.39
C GLY A 73 -15.54 4.71 11.89
N VAL A 74 -16.29 5.66 12.43
CA VAL A 74 -16.65 5.74 13.86
C VAL A 74 -17.82 4.82 14.19
N GLU A 75 -18.73 4.60 13.24
CA GLU A 75 -19.86 3.67 13.42
C GLU A 75 -19.47 2.21 13.13
N ALA A 76 -18.45 1.96 12.29
CA ALA A 76 -17.93 0.65 11.95
C ALA A 76 -16.53 0.73 11.31
N TYR A 77 -15.75 -0.35 11.34
CA TYR A 77 -14.47 -0.42 10.63
C TYR A 77 -14.65 -0.20 9.12
N VAL A 78 -13.92 0.77 8.57
CA VAL A 78 -13.90 1.06 7.12
C VAL A 78 -12.64 0.47 6.49
N LYS A 79 -12.79 -0.12 5.32
CA LYS A 79 -11.65 -0.62 4.54
C LYS A 79 -10.88 0.54 3.91
N GLU A 80 -9.62 0.65 4.28
CA GLU A 80 -8.64 1.47 3.58
C GLU A 80 -8.05 0.73 2.38
N PHE A 81 -7.27 1.45 1.57
CA PHE A 81 -6.71 0.90 0.34
C PHE A 81 -5.23 0.61 0.50
N VAL A 82 -4.80 -0.55 0.03
CA VAL A 82 -3.39 -0.94 0.01
C VAL A 82 -2.99 -1.24 -1.43
N TRP A 83 -1.95 -0.57 -1.89
CA TRP A 83 -1.28 -0.90 -3.13
C TRP A 83 -0.06 -1.77 -2.84
N LYS A 84 0.03 -2.92 -3.50
CA LYS A 84 1.23 -3.76 -3.50
C LYS A 84 1.98 -3.51 -4.81
N GLN A 85 3.22 -3.05 -4.69
CA GLN A 85 4.14 -3.08 -5.83
C GLN A 85 4.85 -4.43 -5.82
N ASP A 86 4.69 -5.21 -6.88
CA ASP A 86 5.44 -6.43 -7.11
C ASP A 86 6.77 -6.11 -7.80
N PHE A 87 7.82 -6.88 -7.50
CA PHE A 87 8.99 -6.87 -8.38
C PHE A 87 8.60 -7.51 -9.70
N SER A 88 9.11 -6.98 -10.82
CA SER A 88 8.92 -7.63 -12.12
C SER A 88 9.49 -9.05 -12.03
N ASP A 89 8.69 -10.07 -12.35
CA ASP A 89 9.17 -11.43 -12.57
C ASP A 89 10.16 -11.42 -13.74
N ASP A 90 11.43 -11.18 -13.46
CA ASP A 90 12.53 -11.59 -14.35
C ASP A 90 12.90 -13.05 -14.04
N HIS A 91 11.89 -13.91 -13.96
CA HIS A 91 12.05 -15.33 -14.21
C HIS A 91 11.84 -15.57 -15.71
N ARG A 92 12.76 -15.08 -16.53
CA ARG A 92 12.94 -15.57 -17.90
C ARG A 92 14.33 -16.21 -18.06
N GLN A 93 14.26 -17.54 -18.13
CA GLN A 93 15.21 -18.57 -18.57
C GLN A 93 16.10 -19.20 -17.49
#